data_AF-A0A959UU23-F1
#
_entry.id   AF-A0A959UU23-F1
#
_cell.length_a   1.000
_cell.length_b   1.000
_cell.length_c   1.000
_cell.angle_alpha   90.00
_cell.angle_beta   90.00
_cell.angle_gamma   90.00
#
_symmetry.space_group_name_H-M   'P 1'
#
loop_
_entity.id
_entity.type
_entity.pdbx_description
1 polymer ?
#
loop_
_entity_poly.entity_id
_entity_poly.type
_entity_poly.pdbx_seq_one_letter_code
_entity_poly.pdbx_strand_id
1 'polypeptide(L)'
;MLRTACWLALLLPSLAFGQVDLPIFGKQQVINGYAKDIEGEVLSYFSVYPEHATTALLTRCTDGKKAIAWETAPVPFYRQTESPKYFYFSWIAAHNSTTSGGDRSFDLFINDQLALTFTTHHSTMPGSWSAAGADSTKLVFEYSKMDRHGDAHGFAHLRVPARYITPGKPLRLKVVGHAQNSPDWFMTFRYTFEEKVEVEALPFWTNDEDFAGQLMSVTALHFGPDTELTVWLPEHQETPTGRRWHEKIKNGIQVLERRIPSSDSIQEIRVRARVGNVDLLDTVIVVVPRVRRDIHLVHHSHTDIGYSHLQAEVETIQ
;
A
#
# COMPACT_ATOMS: atom_id res chain seq x y z
N MET A 1 30.02 -43.72 16.89
CA MET A 1 29.85 -43.03 15.60
C MET A 1 28.35 -42.89 15.34
N LEU A 2 27.75 -41.79 15.77
CA LEU A 2 26.32 -41.51 15.54
C LEU A 2 26.26 -40.33 14.57
N ARG A 3 25.86 -40.60 13.32
CA ARG A 3 25.70 -39.59 12.28
C ARG A 3 24.34 -38.92 12.46
N THR A 4 24.34 -37.70 12.99
CA THR A 4 23.19 -36.79 12.95
C THR A 4 23.03 -36.30 11.51
N ALA A 5 21.98 -36.75 10.84
CA ALA A 5 21.58 -36.22 9.54
C ALA A 5 20.81 -34.91 9.77
N CYS A 6 21.46 -33.78 9.51
CA CYS A 6 20.82 -32.47 9.46
C CYS A 6 19.99 -32.40 8.17
N TRP A 7 18.67 -32.52 8.27
CA TRP A 7 17.76 -32.16 7.19
C TRP A 7 17.67 -30.64 7.12
N LEU A 8 18.34 -30.03 6.12
CA LEU A 8 18.02 -28.66 5.72
C LEU A 8 16.64 -28.68 5.06
N ALA A 9 15.62 -28.22 5.79
CA ALA A 9 14.35 -27.85 5.20
C ALA A 9 14.57 -26.58 4.37
N LEU A 10 14.66 -26.74 3.04
CA LEU A 10 14.50 -25.63 2.09
C LEU A 10 13.07 -25.11 2.22
N LEU A 11 12.89 -24.08 3.05
CA LEU A 11 11.69 -23.23 3.03
C LEU A 11 11.70 -22.46 1.71
N LEU A 12 11.13 -23.08 0.67
CA LEU A 12 10.67 -22.32 -0.50
C LEU A 12 9.56 -21.38 -0.01
N PRO A 13 9.70 -20.05 -0.14
CA PRO A 13 8.59 -19.18 0.12
C PRO A 13 7.49 -19.55 -0.87
N SER A 14 6.42 -20.16 -0.37
CA SER A 14 5.18 -20.31 -1.11
C SER A 14 4.59 -18.92 -1.25
N LEU A 15 5.04 -18.18 -2.26
CA LEU A 15 4.34 -16.98 -2.72
C LEU A 15 2.98 -17.48 -3.20
N ALA A 16 1.95 -17.29 -2.38
CA ALA A 16 0.58 -17.48 -2.79
C ALA A 16 0.29 -16.41 -3.86
N PHE A 17 0.45 -16.78 -5.13
CA PHE A 17 0.21 -15.88 -6.26
C PHE A 17 -1.30 -15.69 -6.43
N GLY A 18 -1.85 -14.70 -5.73
CA GLY A 18 -3.19 -14.22 -5.96
C GLY A 18 -3.34 -13.63 -7.36
N GLN A 19 -4.42 -13.96 -8.06
CA GLN A 19 -4.82 -13.18 -9.24
C GLN A 19 -5.55 -11.92 -8.77
N VAL A 20 -5.12 -10.77 -9.29
CA VAL A 20 -5.78 -9.48 -9.08
C VAL A 20 -6.51 -9.09 -10.36
N ASP A 21 -7.71 -8.54 -10.24
CA ASP A 21 -8.43 -8.00 -11.39
C ASP A 21 -7.87 -6.62 -11.74
N LEU A 22 -7.13 -6.53 -12.84
CA LEU A 22 -6.47 -5.32 -13.28
C LEU A 22 -7.30 -4.61 -14.35
N PRO A 23 -7.39 -3.26 -14.33
CA PRO A 23 -8.03 -2.51 -15.40
C PRO A 23 -7.44 -2.88 -16.76
N ILE A 24 -8.32 -3.11 -17.75
CA ILE A 24 -7.98 -3.51 -19.13
C ILE A 24 -7.40 -4.94 -19.25
N PHE A 25 -6.66 -5.44 -18.28
CA PHE A 25 -6.00 -6.74 -18.35
C PHE A 25 -6.81 -7.89 -17.75
N GLY A 26 -7.85 -7.61 -16.95
CA GLY A 26 -8.64 -8.61 -16.25
C GLY A 26 -7.84 -9.30 -15.14
N LYS A 27 -8.25 -10.51 -14.75
CA LYS A 27 -7.59 -11.30 -13.71
C LYS A 27 -6.19 -11.75 -14.12
N GLN A 28 -5.17 -11.24 -13.45
CA GLN A 28 -3.76 -11.55 -13.72
C GLN A 28 -2.98 -11.87 -12.44
N GLN A 29 -1.97 -12.71 -12.56
CA GLN A 29 -0.94 -12.82 -11.52
C GLN A 29 -0.03 -11.59 -11.60
N VAL A 30 0.09 -10.88 -10.48
CA VAL A 30 0.80 -9.61 -10.41
C VAL A 30 2.10 -9.78 -9.65
N ILE A 31 3.18 -9.25 -10.21
CA ILE A 31 4.50 -9.17 -9.60
C ILE A 31 4.69 -7.75 -9.06
N ASN A 32 5.36 -7.62 -7.92
CA ASN A 32 5.74 -6.32 -7.39
C ASN A 32 6.57 -5.53 -8.41
N GLY A 33 6.01 -4.41 -8.86
CA GLY A 33 6.62 -3.53 -9.85
C GLY A 33 7.71 -2.65 -9.28
N TYR A 34 7.82 -2.55 -7.95
CA TYR A 34 8.91 -1.88 -7.25
C TYR A 34 9.46 -2.81 -6.15
N ALA A 35 10.78 -2.88 -6.03
CA ALA A 35 11.47 -3.59 -4.96
C ALA A 35 12.73 -2.84 -4.47
N LYS A 36 13.46 -2.16 -5.37
CA LYS A 36 14.73 -1.51 -5.00
C LYS A 36 15.07 -0.34 -5.92
N ASP A 37 15.52 0.77 -5.33
CA ASP A 37 16.04 1.92 -6.09
C ASP A 37 17.35 1.58 -6.83
N ILE A 38 17.52 2.19 -8.00
CA ILE A 38 18.78 2.15 -8.78
C ILE A 38 19.27 3.56 -9.06
N GLU A 39 18.38 4.48 -9.42
CA GLU A 39 18.70 5.84 -9.82
C GLU A 39 17.54 6.78 -9.52
N GLY A 40 17.85 8.04 -9.18
CA GLY A 40 16.87 9.10 -9.03
C GLY A 40 16.93 9.82 -7.68
N GLU A 41 16.26 10.96 -7.63
CA GLU A 41 16.07 11.71 -6.39
C GLU A 41 14.98 11.02 -5.53
N VAL A 42 15.29 10.82 -4.25
CA VAL A 42 14.33 10.29 -3.26
C VAL A 42 13.79 11.46 -2.45
N LEU A 43 12.47 11.53 -2.33
CA LEU A 43 11.79 12.50 -1.47
C LEU A 43 10.70 11.86 -0.62
N SER A 44 10.35 12.53 0.47
CA SER A 44 9.14 12.22 1.25
C SER A 44 7.91 12.78 0.54
N TYR A 45 6.90 11.94 0.32
CA TYR A 45 5.64 12.33 -0.33
C TYR A 45 4.51 11.38 0.06
N PHE A 46 3.26 11.85 0.05
CA PHE A 46 2.10 11.01 0.38
C PHE A 46 1.59 10.26 -0.85
N SER A 47 1.20 9.01 -0.68
CA SER A 47 0.66 8.18 -1.75
C SER A 47 -0.83 7.85 -1.56
N VAL A 48 -1.34 6.90 -2.36
CA VAL A 48 -2.62 6.24 -2.10
C VAL A 48 -2.67 5.56 -0.72
N TYR A 49 -1.52 5.13 -0.18
CA TYR A 49 -1.33 4.58 1.17
C TYR A 49 -0.44 5.50 2.01
N PRO A 50 -1.01 6.59 2.57
CA PRO A 50 -0.24 7.70 3.13
C PRO A 50 0.60 7.33 4.37
N GLU A 51 0.27 6.25 5.07
CA GLU A 51 0.99 5.80 6.27
C GLU A 51 2.07 4.75 5.96
N HIS A 52 2.03 4.13 4.78
CA HIS A 52 2.93 3.01 4.42
C HIS A 52 3.87 3.34 3.27
N ALA A 53 3.37 4.03 2.24
CA ALA A 53 4.15 4.43 1.06
C ALA A 53 4.40 5.94 1.10
N THR A 54 5.41 6.33 1.89
CA THR A 54 5.71 7.74 2.27
C THR A 54 6.92 8.34 1.57
N THR A 55 7.59 7.59 0.69
CA THR A 55 8.72 8.10 -0.10
C THR A 55 8.59 7.69 -1.56
N ALA A 56 9.13 8.52 -2.46
CA ALA A 56 9.04 8.32 -3.90
C ALA A 56 10.34 8.69 -4.62
N LEU A 57 10.53 8.05 -5.78
CA LEU A 57 11.44 8.51 -6.82
C LEU A 57 10.71 9.52 -7.72
N LEU A 58 11.37 10.60 -8.11
CA LEU A 58 10.80 11.64 -8.96
C LEU A 58 11.63 11.91 -10.23
N THR A 59 10.93 11.96 -11.37
CA THR A 59 11.44 12.50 -12.64
C THR A 59 10.61 13.71 -13.06
N ARG A 60 11.20 14.60 -13.87
CA ARG A 60 10.55 15.80 -14.40
C ARG A 60 10.86 15.99 -15.87
N CYS A 61 9.97 16.69 -16.58
CA CYS A 61 10.14 17.04 -17.99
C CYS A 61 10.96 18.32 -18.20
N THR A 62 12.09 18.47 -17.50
CA THR A 62 12.94 19.67 -17.58
C THR A 62 13.77 19.68 -18.87
N ASP A 63 14.83 18.91 -18.91
CA ASP A 63 15.90 18.97 -19.92
C ASP A 63 16.11 17.61 -20.62
N GLY A 64 15.24 16.63 -20.38
CA GLY A 64 15.36 15.30 -20.96
C GLY A 64 16.34 14.38 -20.24
N LYS A 65 16.94 14.82 -19.12
CA LYS A 65 18.03 14.09 -18.46
C LYS A 65 17.67 13.54 -17.08
N LYS A 66 16.59 14.01 -16.46
CA LYS A 66 16.14 13.53 -15.15
C LYS A 66 15.54 12.14 -15.29
N ALA A 67 16.30 11.13 -14.89
CA ALA A 67 15.86 9.74 -14.89
C ALA A 67 15.56 9.25 -13.46
N ILE A 68 14.60 8.34 -13.36
CA ILE A 68 14.43 7.47 -12.20
C ILE A 68 14.52 6.03 -12.68
N ALA A 69 15.17 5.16 -11.91
CA ALA A 69 15.28 3.74 -12.22
C ALA A 69 15.19 2.90 -10.96
N TRP A 70 14.58 1.73 -11.09
CA TRP A 70 14.38 0.79 -10.00
C TRP A 70 14.30 -0.65 -10.53
N GLU A 71 14.41 -1.61 -9.61
CA GLU A 71 14.19 -3.02 -9.88
C GLU A 71 12.79 -3.44 -9.42
N THR A 72 12.14 -4.31 -10.19
CA THR A 72 10.93 -5.04 -9.79
C THR A 72 11.30 -6.14 -8.79
N ALA A 73 10.30 -6.84 -8.22
CA ALA A 73 10.57 -8.15 -7.64
C ALA A 73 11.06 -9.14 -8.71
N PRO A 74 11.84 -10.18 -8.32
CA PRO A 74 12.25 -11.23 -9.23
C PRO A 74 11.06 -11.94 -9.85
N VAL A 75 11.13 -12.21 -11.16
CA VAL A 75 10.08 -12.96 -11.83
C VAL A 75 10.14 -14.43 -11.41
N PRO A 76 9.04 -15.05 -10.94
CA PRO A 76 9.07 -16.43 -10.48
C PRO A 76 9.40 -17.41 -11.61
N PHE A 77 9.91 -18.59 -11.23
CA PHE A 77 10.08 -19.69 -12.17
C PHE A 77 8.73 -20.31 -12.49
N TYR A 78 8.42 -20.40 -13.80
CA TYR A 78 7.27 -21.16 -14.30
C TYR A 78 7.77 -22.47 -14.90
N ARG A 79 6.95 -23.53 -14.82
CA ARG A 79 7.22 -24.71 -15.64
C ARG A 79 7.14 -24.30 -17.10
N GLN A 80 8.01 -24.85 -17.95
CA GLN A 80 8.15 -24.40 -19.33
C GLN A 80 6.84 -24.55 -20.14
N THR A 81 6.02 -25.56 -19.83
CA THR A 81 4.69 -25.78 -20.41
C THR A 81 3.62 -24.79 -19.92
N GLU A 82 3.90 -24.05 -18.85
CA GLU A 82 3.00 -23.12 -18.17
C GLU A 82 3.49 -21.67 -18.25
N SER A 83 4.60 -21.41 -18.96
CA SER A 83 5.21 -20.08 -19.01
C SER A 83 4.24 -19.07 -19.67
N PRO A 84 3.85 -17.99 -18.96
CA PRO A 84 2.96 -16.99 -19.52
C PRO A 84 3.56 -16.30 -20.74
N LYS A 85 2.72 -15.92 -21.70
CA LYS A 85 3.11 -15.05 -22.82
C LYS A 85 3.43 -13.62 -22.34
N TYR A 86 2.76 -13.21 -21.27
CA TYR A 86 2.85 -11.87 -20.67
C TYR A 86 2.96 -11.98 -19.17
N PHE A 87 3.71 -11.05 -18.59
CA PHE A 87 3.92 -10.90 -17.16
C PHE A 87 3.42 -9.53 -16.74
N TYR A 88 2.83 -9.43 -15.55
CA TYR A 88 2.16 -8.22 -15.10
C TYR A 88 2.85 -7.70 -13.85
N PHE A 89 3.19 -6.42 -13.86
CA PHE A 89 3.85 -5.75 -12.74
C PHE A 89 2.96 -4.62 -12.26
N SER A 90 2.91 -4.39 -10.95
CA SER A 90 2.14 -3.27 -10.39
C SER A 90 2.88 -2.54 -9.31
N TRP A 91 2.76 -1.21 -9.28
CA TRP A 91 3.37 -0.35 -8.27
C TRP A 91 2.53 0.91 -8.10
N ILE A 92 2.79 1.66 -7.03
CA ILE A 92 2.10 2.92 -6.77
C ILE A 92 2.79 4.03 -7.56
N ALA A 93 2.01 4.84 -8.27
CA ALA A 93 2.49 5.97 -9.05
C ALA A 93 1.64 7.22 -8.82
N ALA A 94 2.23 8.39 -9.08
CA ALA A 94 1.52 9.64 -9.12
C ALA A 94 2.11 10.56 -10.19
N HIS A 95 1.35 11.54 -10.65
CA HIS A 95 1.85 12.53 -11.59
C HIS A 95 1.13 13.87 -11.46
N ASN A 96 1.82 14.92 -11.92
CA ASN A 96 1.21 16.23 -12.05
C ASN A 96 0.02 16.15 -13.02
N SER A 97 -1.09 16.78 -12.68
CA SER A 97 -2.26 16.90 -13.55
C SER A 97 -2.79 18.32 -13.54
N THR A 98 -3.49 18.72 -12.47
CA THR A 98 -4.24 19.98 -12.46
C THR A 98 -3.32 21.20 -12.36
N THR A 99 -2.16 21.07 -11.70
CA THR A 99 -1.16 22.14 -11.64
C THR A 99 -0.15 22.09 -12.78
N SER A 100 -0.33 21.20 -13.76
CA SER A 100 0.65 21.05 -14.85
C SER A 100 0.63 22.24 -15.81
N GLY A 101 1.70 22.44 -16.57
CA GLY A 101 1.72 23.47 -17.63
C GLY A 101 1.20 22.97 -18.99
N GLY A 102 0.52 21.82 -19.03
CA GLY A 102 0.14 21.09 -20.25
C GLY A 102 0.54 19.61 -20.23
N ASP A 103 0.25 18.90 -21.32
CA ASP A 103 0.56 17.49 -21.46
C ASP A 103 2.08 17.22 -21.46
N ARG A 104 2.50 16.13 -20.80
CA ARG A 104 3.92 15.78 -20.62
C ARG A 104 4.20 14.34 -20.91
N SER A 105 5.28 14.11 -21.65
CA SER A 105 5.65 12.78 -22.11
C SER A 105 6.87 12.25 -21.39
N PHE A 106 6.83 10.95 -21.15
CA PHE A 106 7.85 10.21 -20.43
C PHE A 106 8.14 8.91 -21.18
N ASP A 107 9.42 8.56 -21.26
CA ASP A 107 9.86 7.30 -21.85
C ASP A 107 10.06 6.26 -20.75
N LEU A 108 9.42 5.10 -20.91
CA LEU A 108 9.61 3.92 -20.08
C LEU A 108 10.54 2.94 -20.79
N PHE A 109 11.61 2.55 -20.10
CA PHE A 109 12.58 1.56 -20.53
C PHE A 109 12.46 0.29 -19.68
N ILE A 110 12.65 -0.87 -20.31
CA ILE A 110 12.76 -2.17 -19.67
C ILE A 110 14.14 -2.73 -20.01
N ASN A 111 14.96 -3.00 -18.99
CA ASN A 111 16.34 -3.48 -19.15
C ASN A 111 17.14 -2.63 -20.14
N ASP A 112 17.06 -1.31 -19.98
CA ASP A 112 17.70 -0.28 -20.81
C ASP A 112 17.23 -0.19 -22.29
N GLN A 113 16.24 -0.97 -22.70
CA GLN A 113 15.57 -0.83 -23.99
C GLN A 113 14.30 0.02 -23.87
N LEU A 114 14.11 1.00 -24.77
CA LEU A 114 12.87 1.77 -24.84
C LEU A 114 11.68 0.84 -25.11
N ALA A 115 10.69 0.87 -24.22
CA ALA A 115 9.53 -0.01 -24.29
C ALA A 115 8.29 0.73 -24.80
N LEU A 116 8.02 1.93 -24.26
CA LEU A 116 6.93 2.81 -24.68
C LEU A 116 7.16 4.24 -24.21
N THR A 117 6.42 5.17 -24.79
CA THR A 117 6.25 6.54 -24.30
C THR A 117 4.83 6.71 -23.77
N PHE A 118 4.65 7.32 -22.62
CA PHE A 118 3.34 7.66 -22.05
C PHE A 118 3.21 9.16 -21.81
N THR A 119 1.98 9.65 -21.78
CA THR A 119 1.68 11.06 -21.57
C THR A 119 0.79 11.24 -20.35
N THR A 120 1.17 12.15 -19.47
CA THR A 120 0.32 12.65 -18.37
C THR A 120 -0.39 13.90 -18.85
N HIS A 121 -1.70 13.99 -18.66
CA HIS A 121 -2.50 15.09 -19.16
C HIS A 121 -2.66 16.22 -18.15
N HIS A 122 -2.87 17.44 -18.65
CA HIS A 122 -3.27 18.61 -17.86
C HIS A 122 -4.74 18.54 -17.42
N SER A 123 -5.12 17.40 -16.87
CA SER A 123 -6.47 17.06 -16.45
C SER A 123 -6.43 15.71 -15.73
N THR A 124 -7.19 15.57 -14.64
CA THR A 124 -7.48 14.25 -14.05
C THR A 124 -8.71 13.59 -14.69
N MET A 125 -9.15 14.09 -15.85
CA MET A 125 -10.30 13.59 -16.60
C MET A 125 -9.89 13.26 -18.05
N PRO A 126 -9.97 11.99 -18.48
CA PRO A 126 -10.27 10.81 -17.65
C PRO A 126 -9.15 10.54 -16.63
N GLY A 127 -9.50 10.01 -15.46
CA GLY A 127 -8.51 9.75 -14.41
C GLY A 127 -7.52 8.65 -14.78
N SER A 128 -8.04 7.54 -15.31
CA SER A 128 -7.23 6.41 -15.75
C SER A 128 -6.88 6.52 -17.23
N TRP A 129 -5.66 6.12 -17.60
CA TRP A 129 -5.16 6.16 -18.97
C TRP A 129 -4.26 4.97 -19.28
N SER A 130 -3.91 4.78 -20.55
CA SER A 130 -2.98 3.72 -20.95
C SER A 130 -2.10 4.13 -22.12
N ALA A 131 -0.90 3.55 -22.19
CA ALA A 131 0.05 3.72 -23.27
C ALA A 131 0.52 2.33 -23.75
N ALA A 132 0.71 2.15 -25.06
CA ALA A 132 1.13 0.89 -25.65
C ALA A 132 2.47 1.08 -26.39
N GLY A 133 3.36 0.10 -26.22
CA GLY A 133 4.57 -0.03 -27.02
C GLY A 133 4.30 -0.75 -28.34
N ALA A 134 5.32 -0.79 -29.21
CA ALA A 134 5.24 -1.44 -30.51
C ALA A 134 5.08 -2.98 -30.45
N ASP A 135 5.28 -3.56 -29.27
CA ASP A 135 5.62 -4.97 -29.12
C ASP A 135 4.72 -5.71 -28.11
N SER A 136 3.49 -5.20 -27.95
CA SER A 136 2.48 -5.59 -26.96
C SER A 136 2.79 -5.21 -25.51
N THR A 137 3.91 -4.54 -25.22
CA THR A 137 4.09 -3.88 -23.93
C THR A 137 2.97 -2.85 -23.73
N LYS A 138 2.36 -2.81 -22.54
CA LYS A 138 1.29 -1.85 -22.25
C LYS A 138 1.36 -1.39 -20.80
N LEU A 139 1.38 -0.08 -20.61
CA LEU A 139 1.25 0.58 -19.31
C LEU A 139 -0.19 1.06 -19.15
N VAL A 140 -0.78 0.81 -17.99
CA VAL A 140 -2.09 1.34 -17.58
C VAL A 140 -1.89 2.06 -16.26
N PHE A 141 -2.34 3.31 -16.18
CA PHE A 141 -2.47 4.01 -14.92
C PHE A 141 -3.92 3.91 -14.46
N GLU A 142 -4.12 3.29 -13.29
CA GLU A 142 -5.38 3.24 -12.58
C GLU A 142 -5.45 4.38 -11.58
N TYR A 143 -6.31 5.35 -11.84
CA TYR A 143 -6.56 6.45 -10.92
C TYR A 143 -7.28 5.97 -9.66
N SER A 144 -6.81 6.42 -8.50
CA SER A 144 -7.42 6.15 -7.21
C SER A 144 -7.98 7.42 -6.57
N LYS A 145 -7.14 8.47 -6.43
CA LYS A 145 -7.52 9.74 -5.80
C LYS A 145 -6.72 10.91 -6.34
N MET A 146 -7.18 12.12 -6.05
CA MET A 146 -6.42 13.34 -6.25
C MET A 146 -5.93 13.89 -4.91
N ASP A 147 -4.80 14.61 -4.92
CA ASP A 147 -4.37 15.37 -3.75
C ASP A 147 -5.04 16.74 -3.69
N ARG A 148 -4.68 17.56 -2.69
CA ARG A 148 -5.23 18.92 -2.49
C ARG A 148 -4.95 19.88 -3.66
N HIS A 149 -3.96 19.57 -4.50
CA HIS A 149 -3.56 20.36 -5.65
C HIS A 149 -4.15 19.80 -6.95
N GLY A 150 -4.90 18.70 -6.88
CA GLY A 150 -5.52 18.06 -8.04
C GLY A 150 -4.55 17.19 -8.84
N ASP A 151 -3.44 16.76 -8.24
CA ASP A 151 -2.51 15.81 -8.88
C ASP A 151 -3.01 14.38 -8.71
N ALA A 152 -2.77 13.53 -9.71
CA ALA A 152 -3.33 12.19 -9.77
C ALA A 152 -2.47 11.19 -9.00
N HIS A 153 -3.11 10.40 -8.14
CA HIS A 153 -2.51 9.30 -7.39
C HIS A 153 -3.21 7.99 -7.71
N GLY A 154 -2.43 6.92 -7.89
CA GLY A 154 -2.98 5.65 -8.32
C GLY A 154 -1.94 4.54 -8.41
N PHE A 155 -2.24 3.58 -9.28
CA PHE A 155 -1.42 2.41 -9.53
C PHE A 155 -1.00 2.36 -10.99
N ALA A 156 0.24 2.00 -11.24
CA ALA A 156 0.74 1.70 -12.57
C ALA A 156 0.77 0.18 -12.75
N HIS A 157 0.14 -0.31 -13.82
CA HIS A 157 0.11 -1.71 -14.20
C HIS A 157 0.80 -1.89 -15.55
N LEU A 158 1.86 -2.69 -15.58
CA LEU A 158 2.66 -2.93 -16.77
C LEU A 158 2.53 -4.38 -17.22
N ARG A 159 2.03 -4.57 -18.44
CA ARG A 159 2.10 -5.84 -19.16
C ARG A 159 3.41 -5.90 -19.94
N VAL A 160 4.23 -6.92 -19.66
CA VAL A 160 5.53 -7.16 -20.28
C VAL A 160 5.54 -8.50 -21.03
N PRO A 161 5.91 -8.52 -22.31
CA PRO A 161 6.08 -9.75 -23.07
C PRO A 161 7.24 -10.62 -22.58
N ALA A 162 7.07 -11.95 -22.67
CA ALA A 162 8.03 -12.92 -22.15
C ALA A 162 9.48 -12.75 -22.65
N ARG A 163 9.71 -12.15 -23.82
CA ARG A 163 11.06 -11.90 -24.35
C ARG A 163 11.93 -10.98 -23.49
N TYR A 164 11.31 -10.14 -22.66
CA TYR A 164 12.04 -9.28 -21.71
C TYR A 164 12.34 -9.98 -20.39
N ILE A 165 11.79 -11.17 -20.18
CA ILE A 165 11.81 -11.87 -18.91
C ILE A 165 12.95 -12.87 -18.87
N THR A 166 13.74 -12.78 -17.80
CA THR A 166 14.62 -13.87 -17.37
C THR A 166 14.08 -14.38 -16.03
N PRO A 167 13.57 -15.62 -15.94
CA PRO A 167 13.09 -16.19 -14.68
C PRO A 167 14.15 -16.11 -13.58
N GLY A 168 13.69 -15.80 -12.36
CA GLY A 168 14.52 -15.58 -11.19
C GLY A 168 15.23 -14.22 -11.14
N LYS A 169 15.12 -13.38 -12.17
CA LYS A 169 15.72 -12.03 -12.19
C LYS A 169 14.65 -10.93 -12.14
N PRO A 170 14.93 -9.80 -11.49
CA PRO A 170 14.09 -8.62 -11.60
C PRO A 170 14.22 -7.97 -12.99
N LEU A 171 13.24 -7.16 -13.37
CA LEU A 171 13.38 -6.20 -14.46
C LEU A 171 13.96 -4.90 -13.90
N ARG A 172 14.84 -4.26 -14.67
CA ARG A 172 15.21 -2.87 -14.45
C ARG A 172 14.23 -1.97 -15.22
N LEU A 173 13.40 -1.24 -14.49
CA LEU A 173 12.53 -0.22 -15.06
C LEU A 173 13.21 1.14 -14.94
N LYS A 174 13.05 1.99 -15.96
CA LYS A 174 13.56 3.36 -15.95
C LYS A 174 12.58 4.28 -16.64
N VAL A 175 12.33 5.45 -16.04
CA VAL A 175 11.48 6.49 -16.60
C VAL A 175 12.29 7.77 -16.77
N VAL A 176 12.18 8.40 -17.94
CA VAL A 176 12.84 9.67 -18.27
C VAL A 176 11.79 10.65 -18.78
N GLY A 177 11.65 11.80 -18.12
CA GLY A 177 10.81 12.90 -18.60
C GLY A 177 11.44 13.57 -19.82
N HIS A 178 10.63 13.89 -20.84
CA HIS A 178 11.10 14.54 -22.06
C HIS A 178 11.63 15.96 -21.80
N ALA A 179 12.48 16.47 -22.70
CA ALA A 179 12.98 17.84 -22.66
C ALA A 179 11.87 18.83 -23.06
N GLN A 180 11.00 19.19 -22.12
CA GLN A 180 9.85 20.08 -22.36
C GLN A 180 9.91 21.36 -21.53
N ASN A 181 11.04 21.64 -20.87
CA ASN A 181 11.27 22.80 -20.01
C ASN A 181 10.15 23.00 -18.96
N SER A 182 9.66 21.91 -18.39
CA SER A 182 8.57 21.93 -17.40
C SER A 182 9.00 21.29 -16.08
N PRO A 183 8.57 21.84 -14.92
CA PRO A 183 8.74 21.18 -13.63
C PRO A 183 7.77 20.01 -13.44
N ASP A 184 6.84 19.77 -14.37
CA ASP A 184 5.88 18.67 -14.28
C ASP A 184 6.56 17.32 -14.10
N TRP A 185 5.92 16.48 -13.30
CA TRP A 185 6.57 15.36 -12.66
C TRP A 185 5.78 14.07 -12.79
N PHE A 186 6.52 12.97 -12.76
CA PHE A 186 6.00 11.62 -12.55
C PHE A 186 6.78 11.00 -11.37
N MET A 187 6.05 10.32 -10.49
CA MET A 187 6.60 9.65 -9.33
C MET A 187 6.27 8.16 -9.34
N THR A 188 7.22 7.37 -8.84
CA THR A 188 7.02 5.97 -8.44
C THR A 188 7.36 5.86 -6.97
N PHE A 189 6.42 5.33 -6.18
CA PHE A 189 6.61 5.21 -4.74
C PHE A 189 7.46 4.01 -4.38
N ARG A 190 8.26 4.19 -3.34
CA ARG A 190 9.22 3.22 -2.85
C ARG A 190 8.54 2.23 -1.91
N TYR A 191 7.65 1.43 -2.50
CA TYR A 191 6.77 0.52 -1.76
C TYR A 191 6.62 -0.81 -2.48
N THR A 192 6.84 -1.88 -1.71
CA THR A 192 6.64 -3.26 -2.13
C THR A 192 5.34 -3.76 -1.51
N PHE A 193 4.42 -4.29 -2.32
CA PHE A 193 3.21 -4.92 -1.81
C PHE A 193 3.57 -6.23 -1.11
N GLU A 194 3.37 -6.26 0.20
CA GLU A 194 3.64 -7.42 1.05
C GLU A 194 2.41 -7.73 1.90
N GLU A 195 2.07 -9.02 2.00
CA GLU A 195 1.02 -9.49 2.91
C GLU A 195 1.45 -9.20 4.35
N LYS A 196 0.64 -8.44 5.08
CA LYS A 196 0.96 -8.05 6.46
C LYS A 196 -0.30 -7.91 7.28
N VAL A 197 -0.19 -8.27 8.57
CA VAL A 197 -1.18 -7.90 9.58
C VAL A 197 -0.48 -7.15 10.69
N GLU A 198 -0.98 -5.97 11.02
CA GLU A 198 -0.56 -5.18 12.17
C GLU A 198 -1.71 -5.10 13.17
N VAL A 199 -1.38 -5.07 14.45
CA VAL A 199 -2.37 -4.94 15.53
C VAL A 199 -1.92 -3.90 16.53
N GLU A 200 -2.86 -3.08 16.99
CA GLU A 200 -2.61 -2.05 17.99
C GLU A 200 -3.77 -1.99 18.99
N ALA A 201 -3.46 -1.98 20.29
CA ALA A 201 -4.45 -1.69 21.32
C ALA A 201 -4.76 -0.19 21.31
N LEU A 202 -5.98 0.18 20.90
CA LEU A 202 -6.37 1.58 20.80
C LEU A 202 -6.43 2.24 22.19
N PRO A 203 -6.13 3.54 22.28
CA PRO A 203 -6.04 4.26 23.55
C PRO A 203 -7.39 4.69 24.11
N PHE A 204 -8.51 4.36 23.45
CA PHE A 204 -9.85 4.80 23.81
C PHE A 204 -10.79 3.64 24.12
N TRP A 205 -11.81 3.97 24.91
CA TRP A 205 -12.94 3.10 25.20
C TRP A 205 -14.14 3.60 24.40
N THR A 206 -14.93 2.67 23.89
CA THR A 206 -16.23 3.00 23.32
C THR A 206 -17.33 2.53 24.26
N ASN A 207 -18.43 3.30 24.31
CA ASN A 207 -19.68 2.92 24.98
C ASN A 207 -20.75 2.51 23.96
N ASP A 208 -20.36 2.31 22.70
CA ASP A 208 -21.23 1.78 21.65
C ASP A 208 -21.78 0.41 22.08
N GLU A 209 -23.09 0.20 21.98
CA GLU A 209 -23.73 -1.04 22.43
C GLU A 209 -23.13 -2.29 21.75
N ASP A 210 -22.67 -2.17 20.50
CA ASP A 210 -22.09 -3.26 19.73
C ASP A 210 -20.59 -3.49 20.07
N PHE A 211 -19.91 -2.49 20.63
CA PHE A 211 -18.44 -2.49 20.80
C PHE A 211 -17.95 -2.11 22.20
N ALA A 212 -18.85 -1.95 23.18
CA ALA A 212 -18.55 -1.38 24.49
C ALA A 212 -17.29 -1.99 25.12
N GLY A 213 -16.27 -1.18 25.42
CA GLY A 213 -14.99 -1.62 25.97
C GLY A 213 -13.78 -1.10 25.22
N GLN A 214 -12.62 -1.72 25.48
CA GLN A 214 -11.38 -1.36 24.82
C GLN A 214 -11.27 -2.04 23.45
N LEU A 215 -10.79 -1.28 22.47
CA LEU A 215 -10.65 -1.73 21.09
C LEU A 215 -9.20 -2.02 20.74
N MET A 216 -9.04 -2.94 19.80
CA MET A 216 -7.82 -3.21 19.07
C MET A 216 -8.08 -2.93 17.60
N SER A 217 -7.22 -2.15 16.97
CA SER A 217 -7.15 -2.03 15.52
C SER A 217 -6.38 -3.22 14.95
N VAL A 218 -6.91 -3.79 13.87
CA VAL A 218 -6.28 -4.82 13.04
C VAL A 218 -6.17 -4.27 11.63
N THR A 219 -4.95 -3.94 11.21
CA THR A 219 -4.67 -3.45 9.87
C THR A 219 -4.17 -4.61 9.02
N ALA A 220 -4.95 -5.02 8.04
CA ALA A 220 -4.61 -6.08 7.08
C ALA A 220 -4.21 -5.45 5.74
N LEU A 221 -2.98 -5.73 5.29
CA LEU A 221 -2.47 -5.42 3.97
C LEU A 221 -2.56 -6.70 3.14
N HIS A 222 -3.51 -6.75 2.21
CA HIS A 222 -3.76 -7.93 1.39
C HIS A 222 -3.76 -7.58 -0.10
N PHE A 223 -2.96 -8.27 -0.91
CA PHE A 223 -2.76 -7.94 -2.32
C PHE A 223 -3.05 -9.18 -3.19
N GLY A 224 -4.32 -9.56 -3.25
CA GLY A 224 -4.78 -10.75 -3.93
C GLY A 224 -6.30 -10.82 -4.06
N PRO A 225 -6.83 -11.99 -4.48
CA PRO A 225 -8.28 -12.20 -4.52
C PRO A 225 -8.86 -12.22 -3.11
N ASP A 226 -10.11 -11.79 -2.98
CA ASP A 226 -10.90 -11.88 -1.75
C ASP A 226 -10.60 -13.17 -0.95
N THR A 227 -10.17 -13.00 0.29
CA THR A 227 -9.76 -14.11 1.17
C THR A 227 -10.24 -13.88 2.60
N GLU A 228 -10.03 -14.87 3.47
CA GLU A 228 -10.40 -14.80 4.87
C GLU A 228 -9.19 -14.39 5.74
N LEU A 229 -9.39 -13.38 6.58
CA LEU A 229 -8.55 -13.07 7.74
C LEU A 229 -9.08 -13.85 8.94
N THR A 230 -8.25 -14.68 9.56
CA THR A 230 -8.54 -15.28 10.87
C THR A 230 -7.65 -14.65 11.93
N VAL A 231 -8.24 -14.17 13.02
CA VAL A 231 -7.51 -13.66 14.19
C VAL A 231 -7.88 -14.48 15.41
N TRP A 232 -6.87 -14.87 16.19
CA TRP A 232 -7.03 -15.57 17.46
C TRP A 232 -6.72 -14.63 18.62
N LEU A 233 -7.68 -14.50 19.53
CA LEU A 233 -7.56 -13.77 20.79
C LEU A 233 -7.78 -14.75 21.96
N PRO A 234 -6.96 -14.73 23.02
CA PRO A 234 -7.20 -15.54 24.20
C PRO A 234 -8.52 -15.10 24.86
N GLU A 235 -9.33 -16.08 25.27
CA GLU A 235 -10.58 -15.82 26.01
C GLU A 235 -10.30 -15.56 27.50
N HIS A 236 -9.24 -16.19 28.03
CA HIS A 236 -8.69 -15.99 29.37
C HIS A 236 -7.18 -16.24 29.37
N GLN A 237 -6.43 -15.71 30.35
CA GLN A 237 -4.97 -15.94 30.46
C GLN A 237 -4.58 -17.42 30.56
N GLU A 238 -5.51 -18.30 30.97
CA GLU A 238 -5.25 -19.71 31.27
C GLU A 238 -5.87 -20.70 30.27
N THR A 239 -6.68 -20.26 29.30
CA THR A 239 -7.32 -21.17 28.32
C THR A 239 -6.75 -21.00 26.89
N PRO A 240 -6.19 -22.07 26.29
CA PRO A 240 -5.63 -22.04 24.93
C PRO A 240 -6.69 -21.93 23.81
N THR A 241 -7.96 -22.20 24.11
CA THR A 241 -9.07 -22.11 23.16
C THR A 241 -9.55 -20.66 23.05
N GLY A 242 -8.72 -19.82 22.45
CA GLY A 242 -9.07 -18.43 22.21
C GLY A 242 -10.26 -18.25 21.27
N ARG A 243 -10.98 -17.14 21.42
CA ARG A 243 -12.02 -16.69 20.48
C ARG A 243 -11.37 -16.48 19.11
N ARG A 244 -12.03 -17.03 18.09
CA ARG A 244 -11.64 -16.83 16.69
C ARG A 244 -12.56 -15.82 16.07
N TRP A 245 -11.97 -14.86 15.38
CA TRP A 245 -12.69 -13.94 14.55
C TRP A 245 -12.27 -14.16 13.11
N HIS A 246 -13.26 -14.21 12.22
CA HIS A 246 -13.10 -14.39 10.79
C HIS A 246 -13.67 -13.17 10.08
N GLU A 247 -12.95 -12.63 9.11
CA GLU A 247 -13.39 -11.52 8.29
C GLU A 247 -13.02 -11.73 6.83
N LYS A 248 -13.91 -11.36 5.93
CA LYS A 248 -13.60 -11.35 4.51
C LYS A 248 -12.83 -10.08 4.18
N ILE A 249 -11.57 -10.24 3.78
CA ILE A 249 -10.71 -9.15 3.34
C ILE A 249 -10.62 -9.12 1.81
N LYS A 250 -10.36 -7.94 1.24
CA LYS A 250 -10.31 -7.64 -0.20
C LYS A 250 -8.92 -7.14 -0.56
N ASN A 251 -8.62 -7.04 -1.86
CA ASN A 251 -7.38 -6.40 -2.31
C ASN A 251 -7.28 -4.95 -1.81
N GLY A 252 -6.22 -4.63 -1.06
CA GLY A 252 -5.93 -3.32 -0.52
C GLY A 252 -5.54 -3.35 0.96
N ILE A 253 -5.71 -2.20 1.61
CA ILE A 253 -5.46 -2.03 3.04
C ILE A 253 -6.81 -1.87 3.74
N GLN A 254 -7.03 -2.67 4.78
CA GLN A 254 -8.27 -2.66 5.54
C GLN A 254 -7.97 -2.56 7.02
N VAL A 255 -8.61 -1.59 7.67
CA VAL A 255 -8.52 -1.38 9.11
C VAL A 255 -9.82 -1.88 9.72
N LEU A 256 -9.70 -2.80 10.67
CA LEU A 256 -10.82 -3.51 11.29
C LEU A 256 -10.68 -3.36 12.80
N GLU A 257 -11.78 -3.12 13.50
CA GLU A 257 -11.75 -2.93 14.95
C GLU A 257 -12.34 -4.14 15.67
N ARG A 258 -11.67 -4.59 16.73
CA ARG A 258 -12.15 -5.68 17.56
C ARG A 258 -12.01 -5.38 19.04
N ARG A 259 -13.05 -5.75 19.78
CA ARG A 259 -13.05 -5.64 21.23
C ARG A 259 -12.02 -6.59 21.83
N ILE A 260 -11.25 -6.06 22.77
CA ILE A 260 -10.33 -6.81 23.63
C ILE A 260 -10.76 -6.66 25.09
N PRO A 261 -10.37 -7.59 25.98
CA PRO A 261 -10.57 -7.43 27.41
C PRO A 261 -10.05 -6.08 27.91
N SER A 262 -10.87 -5.38 28.70
CA SER A 262 -10.41 -4.24 29.48
C SER A 262 -9.69 -4.73 30.74
N SER A 263 -8.73 -3.95 31.22
CA SER A 263 -8.05 -4.26 32.47
C SER A 263 -7.82 -3.04 33.34
N ASP A 264 -8.00 -3.23 34.65
CA ASP A 264 -7.60 -2.29 35.70
C ASP A 264 -6.10 -2.44 36.05
N SER A 265 -5.41 -3.40 35.43
CA SER A 265 -3.96 -3.61 35.52
C SER A 265 -3.31 -3.73 34.13
N ILE A 266 -1.98 -3.72 34.06
CA ILE A 266 -1.30 -4.00 32.79
C ILE A 266 -1.53 -5.48 32.44
N GLN A 267 -2.00 -5.74 31.23
CA GLN A 267 -2.25 -7.08 30.69
C GLN A 267 -1.52 -7.28 29.37
N GLU A 268 -0.94 -8.46 29.21
CA GLU A 268 -0.38 -8.93 27.95
C GLU A 268 -1.41 -9.84 27.25
N ILE A 269 -1.70 -9.52 25.99
CA ILE A 269 -2.63 -10.29 25.16
C ILE A 269 -1.87 -10.81 23.95
N ARG A 270 -1.73 -12.14 23.84
CA ARG A 270 -1.15 -12.75 22.64
C ARG A 270 -2.16 -12.72 21.51
N VAL A 271 -1.77 -12.20 20.35
CA VAL A 271 -2.59 -12.10 19.15
C VAL A 271 -1.91 -12.86 18.03
N ARG A 272 -2.66 -13.75 17.38
CA ARG A 272 -2.22 -14.40 16.15
C ARG A 272 -3.15 -14.02 15.02
N ALA A 273 -2.61 -13.87 13.81
CA ALA A 273 -3.41 -13.63 12.62
C ALA A 273 -2.89 -14.42 11.41
N ARG A 274 -3.85 -14.86 10.60
CA ARG A 274 -3.65 -15.63 9.37
C ARG A 274 -4.48 -15.05 8.26
N VAL A 275 -3.90 -14.96 7.07
CA VAL A 275 -4.62 -14.60 5.84
C VAL A 275 -4.65 -15.82 4.93
N GLY A 276 -5.85 -16.33 4.65
CA GLY A 276 -6.05 -17.61 3.97
C GLY A 276 -5.35 -18.75 4.71
N ASN A 277 -4.27 -19.27 4.13
CA ASN A 277 -3.46 -20.36 4.70
C ASN A 277 -2.08 -19.91 5.22
N VAL A 278 -1.81 -18.61 5.25
CA VAL A 278 -0.51 -18.06 5.63
C VAL A 278 -0.61 -17.38 6.99
N ASP A 279 0.11 -17.91 7.99
CA ASP A 279 0.27 -17.25 9.29
C ASP A 279 1.18 -16.03 9.12
N LEU A 280 0.65 -14.83 9.39
CA LEU A 280 1.36 -13.56 9.17
C LEU A 280 1.74 -12.85 10.47
N LEU A 281 1.09 -13.19 11.59
CA LEU A 281 1.31 -12.53 12.87
C LEU A 281 1.22 -13.53 14.03
N ASP A 282 2.18 -13.43 14.94
CA ASP A 282 2.13 -13.98 16.29
C ASP A 282 2.88 -13.02 17.21
N THR A 283 2.12 -12.21 17.95
CA THR A 283 2.66 -11.11 18.76
C THR A 283 1.95 -11.02 20.11
N VAL A 284 2.46 -10.16 20.99
CA VAL A 284 1.82 -9.79 22.25
C VAL A 284 1.60 -8.28 22.25
N ILE A 285 0.35 -7.86 22.47
CA ILE A 285 0.02 -6.46 22.70
C ILE A 285 -0.10 -6.20 24.21
N VAL A 286 0.30 -5.01 24.63
CA VAL A 286 0.18 -4.57 26.02
C VAL A 286 -1.04 -3.68 26.16
N VAL A 287 -1.99 -4.15 26.95
CA VAL A 287 -3.18 -3.41 27.36
C VAL A 287 -2.90 -2.80 28.72
N VAL A 288 -2.96 -1.47 28.81
CA VAL A 288 -2.75 -0.76 30.07
C VAL A 288 -4.05 -0.14 30.58
N PRO A 289 -4.21 0.02 31.91
CA PRO A 289 -5.37 0.69 32.48
C PRO A 289 -5.52 2.09 31.90
N ARG A 290 -6.75 2.44 31.54
CA ARG A 290 -7.03 3.75 30.94
C ARG A 290 -7.61 4.69 31.99
N VAL A 291 -7.02 5.88 32.07
CA VAL A 291 -7.51 6.96 32.93
C VAL A 291 -8.63 7.68 32.20
N ARG A 292 -9.81 7.75 32.81
CA ARG A 292 -10.91 8.57 32.30
C ARG A 292 -10.47 10.04 32.24
N ARG A 293 -10.65 10.66 31.07
CA ARG A 293 -10.47 12.10 30.88
C ARG A 293 -11.76 12.67 30.32
N ASP A 294 -12.28 13.68 31.00
CA ASP A 294 -13.41 14.45 30.47
C ASP A 294 -12.82 15.62 29.65
N ILE A 295 -13.14 15.68 28.36
CA ILE A 295 -12.68 16.73 27.44
C ILE A 295 -13.86 17.63 27.12
N HIS A 296 -13.75 18.90 27.52
CA HIS A 296 -14.73 19.93 27.18
C HIS A 296 -14.25 20.68 25.94
N LEU A 297 -14.89 20.42 24.79
CA LEU A 297 -14.60 21.13 23.55
C LEU A 297 -15.39 22.44 23.54
N VAL A 298 -14.68 23.56 23.67
CA VAL A 298 -15.27 24.89 23.56
C VAL A 298 -15.08 25.39 22.13
N HIS A 299 -16.18 25.70 21.44
CA HIS A 299 -16.11 26.33 20.13
C HIS A 299 -15.50 27.73 20.29
N HIS A 300 -14.32 27.93 19.70
CA HIS A 300 -13.71 29.26 19.60
C HIS A 300 -13.60 29.64 18.12
N SER A 301 -14.46 30.53 17.63
CA SER A 301 -14.30 31.15 16.31
C SER A 301 -13.51 32.45 16.46
N HIS A 302 -12.33 32.53 15.84
CA HIS A 302 -11.58 33.78 15.76
C HIS A 302 -11.99 34.52 14.48
N THR A 303 -12.84 35.53 14.61
CA THR A 303 -12.95 36.61 13.62
C THR A 303 -12.00 37.70 14.08
N ASP A 304 -11.11 38.15 13.19
CA ASP A 304 -9.89 38.91 13.47
C ASP A 304 -10.07 40.27 14.20
N ILE A 305 -11.28 40.62 14.67
CA ILE A 305 -11.53 41.76 15.56
C ILE A 305 -12.77 41.46 16.43
N GLY A 306 -12.57 41.20 17.73
CA GLY A 306 -13.63 41.27 18.76
C GLY A 306 -14.05 39.94 19.39
N TYR A 307 -13.64 39.76 20.65
CA TYR A 307 -14.06 38.82 21.70
C TYR A 307 -15.13 37.76 21.36
N SER A 308 -14.75 36.49 21.56
CA SER A 308 -15.69 35.43 21.95
C SER A 308 -16.23 35.70 23.37
N HIS A 309 -17.43 35.21 23.68
CA HIS A 309 -18.04 35.23 25.02
C HIS A 309 -17.03 34.91 26.13
N LEU A 310 -17.16 35.55 27.28
CA LEU A 310 -16.35 35.22 28.46
C LEU A 310 -16.62 33.76 28.85
N GLN A 311 -15.60 33.06 29.38
CA GLN A 311 -15.71 31.64 29.78
C GLN A 311 -16.95 31.37 30.65
N ALA A 312 -17.30 32.29 31.56
CA ALA A 312 -18.49 32.20 32.40
C ALA A 312 -19.83 32.27 31.64
N GLU A 313 -19.88 32.94 30.50
CA GLU A 313 -21.07 33.03 29.64
C GLU A 313 -21.24 31.72 28.84
N VAL A 314 -20.14 31.14 28.36
CA VAL A 314 -20.14 29.84 27.66
C VAL A 314 -20.62 28.71 28.56
N GLU A 315 -20.21 28.70 29.83
CA GLU A 315 -20.59 27.68 30.82
C GLU A 315 -22.10 27.66 31.13
N THR A 316 -22.82 28.76 30.85
CA THR A 316 -24.28 28.84 31.09
C THR A 316 -25.15 28.44 29.90
N ILE A 317 -24.55 28.30 28.70
CA ILE A 317 -25.26 27.97 27.46
C ILE A 317 -25.33 26.44 27.24
N GLN A 318 -24.49 25.66 27.93
CA GLN A 318 -24.52 24.19 27.96
C GLN A 318 -25.51 23.66 28.99
#